data_AF-A0A432S9Z5-F1
#
_entry.id   AF-A0A432S9Z5-F1
#
_cell.length_a   1.000
_cell.length_b   1.000
_cell.length_c   1.000
_cell.angle_alpha   90.00
_cell.angle_beta   90.00
_cell.angle_gamma   90.00
#
_symmetry.space_group_name_H-M   'P 1'
#
loop_
_entity.id
_entity.type
_entity.pdbx_description
1 polymer ?
#
loop_
_entity_poly.entity_id
_entity_poly.type
_entity_poly.pdbx_seq_one_letter_code
_entity_poly.pdbx_strand_id
1 'polypeptide(L)'
;MLPIRLDGDDIIQKRHEIRDYFHNTCHLYELLFTMFEDDSVFYQQSELTRHPMIFYFGHTATFFINKLILGGIITERLNPNFESMFAVGVDEMHWDDLNAEHYRWPDVAEVRAYRHQVRTLVDELIMTLPLTLPLTQEDPMWIILMGIEHERIHIETSSVLHRQLDITAVHPIDALRISPHRGDAPQNVMIALSGARVRLGKEKSHPLYGWDNEYGEEHIEVAPFEVSKYLVSNAEFMAFVEDGGYENSAYWDEEGERFLRVSGATHPSFWVPQDDGSFKYRALCEEIAMPMNWPVDVNALEAMAFCRWKSQHDGISYTLPSEAQWYRMYALSSLQECPDFNESRANINLAHYASATAVDEFAHGELYDVVGNVWQWTRTPIDAFSGFAVHPIYDDFSTPTFDGRHNLMKGGSFISNGNEIMYHSRYAFRRHFYQHAGFRYVQDEMPEFESDNIYESDALVSQYCDFHYGETYFDVANFAKKCAELAAHYAQDTAMRKAL
;
A
#
# COMPACT_ATOMS: atom_id res chain seq x y z
N MET A 1 15.10 -6.94 -8.28
CA MET A 1 15.42 -8.28 -7.71
C MET A 1 14.11 -8.86 -7.22
N LEU A 2 13.78 -10.09 -7.59
CA LEU A 2 12.52 -10.72 -7.17
C LEU A 2 12.52 -11.09 -5.67
N PRO A 3 11.35 -11.26 -5.04
CA PRO A 3 11.23 -11.74 -3.67
C PRO A 3 11.97 -13.07 -3.45
N ILE A 4 12.65 -13.17 -2.32
CA ILE A 4 13.40 -14.37 -1.96
C ILE A 4 12.50 -15.41 -1.29
N ARG A 5 12.83 -16.69 -1.51
CA ARG A 5 12.14 -17.78 -0.84
C ARG A 5 12.58 -17.93 0.62
N LEU A 6 11.64 -18.33 1.47
CA LEU A 6 11.85 -18.63 2.89
C LEU A 6 12.47 -20.01 3.11
N ASP A 7 12.36 -20.91 2.13
CA ASP A 7 12.96 -22.25 2.13
C ASP A 7 14.32 -22.29 1.40
N GLY A 8 15.01 -23.42 1.54
CA GLY A 8 16.30 -23.69 0.91
C GLY A 8 17.08 -24.79 1.63
N ASP A 9 18.15 -25.27 0.99
CA ASP A 9 18.93 -26.42 1.48
C ASP A 9 20.29 -26.01 2.09
N ASP A 10 20.68 -24.74 1.96
CA ASP A 10 21.97 -24.21 2.44
C ASP A 10 21.76 -22.88 3.20
N ILE A 11 22.07 -22.91 4.49
CA ILE A 11 21.95 -21.76 5.40
C ILE A 11 22.91 -20.63 5.00
N ILE A 12 24.14 -20.95 4.57
CA ILE A 12 25.13 -19.94 4.18
C ILE A 12 24.68 -19.26 2.89
N GLN A 13 24.21 -20.05 1.91
CA GLN A 13 23.64 -19.49 0.69
C GLN A 13 22.44 -18.59 1.01
N LYS A 14 21.52 -19.04 1.88
CA LYS A 14 20.34 -18.24 2.25
C LYS A 14 20.70 -16.89 2.88
N ARG A 15 21.74 -16.83 3.72
CA ARG A 15 22.22 -15.54 4.27
C ARG A 15 22.67 -14.58 3.18
N HIS A 16 23.41 -15.08 2.20
CA HIS A 16 23.85 -14.26 1.07
C HIS A 16 22.67 -13.78 0.22
N GLU A 17 21.66 -14.63 -0.02
CA GLU A 17 20.43 -14.22 -0.70
C GLU A 17 19.70 -13.10 0.05
N ILE A 18 19.50 -13.24 1.37
CA ILE A 18 18.86 -12.22 2.22
C ILE A 18 19.69 -10.92 2.22
N ARG A 19 21.01 -11.04 2.31
CA ARG A 19 21.93 -9.90 2.34
C ARG A 19 21.95 -9.13 1.02
N ASP A 20 21.97 -9.82 -0.11
CA ASP A 20 21.90 -9.19 -1.43
C ASP A 20 20.54 -8.50 -1.64
N TYR A 21 19.46 -9.14 -1.16
CA TYR A 21 18.12 -8.56 -1.17
C TYR A 21 18.01 -7.30 -0.31
N PHE A 22 18.60 -7.30 0.89
CA PHE A 22 18.72 -6.14 1.76
C PHE A 22 19.51 -5.00 1.11
N HIS A 23 20.70 -5.27 0.59
CA HIS A 23 21.52 -4.25 -0.06
C HIS A 23 20.88 -3.67 -1.32
N ASN A 24 20.19 -4.51 -2.11
CA ASN A 24 19.41 -4.02 -3.24
C ASN A 24 18.31 -3.05 -2.80
N THR A 25 17.62 -3.37 -1.71
CA THR A 25 16.56 -2.52 -1.13
C THR A 25 17.12 -1.17 -0.70
N CYS A 26 18.18 -1.15 0.11
CA CYS A 26 18.79 0.11 0.57
C CYS A 26 19.32 0.95 -0.61
N HIS A 27 19.89 0.30 -1.62
CA HIS A 27 20.38 0.99 -2.82
C HIS A 27 19.24 1.64 -3.60
N LEU A 28 18.16 0.91 -3.88
CA LEU A 28 17.00 1.44 -4.61
C LEU A 28 16.33 2.58 -3.83
N TYR A 29 16.18 2.42 -2.51
CA TYR A 29 15.60 3.44 -1.67
C TYR A 29 16.43 4.72 -1.69
N GLU A 30 17.75 4.64 -1.48
CA GLU A 30 18.63 5.82 -1.50
C GLU A 30 18.73 6.45 -2.90
N LEU A 31 18.65 5.66 -3.97
CA LEU A 31 18.64 6.15 -5.35
C LEU A 31 17.46 7.11 -5.60
N LEU A 32 16.28 6.84 -5.02
CA LEU A 32 15.13 7.74 -5.18
C LEU A 32 15.39 9.13 -4.59
N PHE A 33 16.19 9.24 -3.54
CA PHE A 33 16.52 10.52 -2.93
C PHE A 33 17.69 11.24 -3.61
N THR A 34 18.35 10.62 -4.59
CA THR A 34 19.36 11.33 -5.40
C THR A 34 18.75 12.18 -6.50
N MET A 35 17.43 12.11 -6.72
CA MET A 35 16.77 12.96 -7.73
C MET A 35 16.56 14.38 -7.25
N PHE A 36 16.70 14.65 -5.95
CA PHE A 36 16.52 15.98 -5.40
C PHE A 36 17.63 16.92 -5.87
N GLU A 37 17.25 18.14 -6.26
CA GLU A 37 18.20 19.13 -6.76
C GLU A 37 19.24 19.52 -5.71
N ASP A 38 18.82 19.67 -4.45
CA ASP A 38 19.70 19.90 -3.31
C ASP A 38 19.05 19.47 -1.98
N ASP A 39 19.82 19.55 -0.88
CA ASP A 39 19.38 19.12 0.45
C ASP A 39 18.17 19.90 1.00
N SER A 40 17.83 21.09 0.47
CA SER A 40 16.66 21.84 0.90
C SER A 40 15.34 21.13 0.58
N VAL A 41 15.33 20.29 -0.45
CA VAL A 41 14.16 19.50 -0.88
C VAL A 41 13.77 18.47 0.17
N PHE A 42 14.72 17.97 0.98
CA PHE A 42 14.42 17.06 2.08
C PHE A 42 13.46 17.67 3.10
N TYR A 43 13.45 19.00 3.25
CA TYR A 43 12.59 19.67 4.22
C TYR A 43 11.28 20.18 3.61
N GLN A 44 11.03 19.89 2.33
CA GLN A 44 9.77 20.20 1.68
C GLN A 44 8.73 19.12 1.97
N GLN A 45 7.48 19.56 2.06
CA GLN A 45 6.31 18.72 2.21
C GLN A 45 5.59 18.69 0.85
N SER A 46 5.28 17.48 0.36
CA SER A 46 4.66 17.30 -0.95
C SER A 46 3.16 17.61 -0.95
N GLU A 47 2.49 17.38 0.18
CA GLU A 47 1.06 17.67 0.37
C GLU A 47 0.73 17.81 1.87
N LEU A 48 -0.36 18.50 2.21
CA LEU A 48 -0.69 18.99 3.56
C LEU A 48 -0.79 17.91 4.66
N THR A 49 -1.14 16.68 4.31
CA THR A 49 -1.29 15.56 5.26
C THR A 49 -0.07 14.64 5.34
N ARG A 50 1.04 14.97 4.65
CA ARG A 50 2.30 14.21 4.68
C ARG A 50 3.39 14.91 5.47
N HIS A 51 4.32 14.13 5.98
CA HIS A 51 5.56 14.66 6.54
C HIS A 51 6.50 15.19 5.43
N PRO A 52 7.53 15.99 5.77
CA PRO A 52 8.57 16.36 4.81
C PRO A 52 9.44 15.16 4.42
N MET A 53 10.13 15.25 3.27
CA MET A 53 10.88 14.12 2.70
C MET A 53 11.99 13.56 3.62
N ILE A 54 12.54 14.37 4.52
CA ILE A 54 13.54 13.99 5.53
C ILE A 54 12.98 12.97 6.52
N PHE A 55 11.68 13.05 6.82
CA PHE A 55 11.01 12.06 7.66
C PHE A 55 11.09 10.69 7.01
N TYR A 56 10.63 10.57 5.77
CA TYR A 56 10.63 9.30 5.04
C TYR A 56 12.07 8.76 4.96
N PHE A 57 13.04 9.61 4.61
CA PHE A 57 14.44 9.24 4.52
C PHE A 57 15.00 8.67 5.84
N GLY A 58 14.61 9.19 7.00
CA GLY A 58 15.01 8.67 8.31
C GLY A 58 14.16 7.50 8.84
N HIS A 59 12.91 7.41 8.38
CA HIS A 59 11.89 6.51 8.90
C HIS A 59 12.22 5.03 8.69
N THR A 60 12.61 4.63 7.48
CA THR A 60 12.84 3.19 7.19
C THR A 60 14.01 2.62 7.98
N ALA A 61 15.09 3.39 8.18
CA ALA A 61 16.22 2.99 9.03
C ALA A 61 15.83 2.93 10.52
N THR A 62 14.98 3.87 10.96
CA THR A 62 14.40 3.87 12.31
C THR A 62 13.50 2.66 12.54
N PHE A 63 12.72 2.26 11.55
CA PHE A 63 11.87 1.09 11.59
C PHE A 63 12.69 -0.17 11.91
N PHE A 64 13.79 -0.40 11.20
CA PHE A 64 14.70 -1.51 11.51
C PHE A 64 15.12 -1.51 12.98
N ILE A 65 15.67 -0.39 13.49
CA ILE A 65 16.13 -0.34 14.87
C ILE A 65 15.00 -0.57 15.88
N ASN A 66 13.84 0.07 15.67
CA ASN A 66 12.71 -0.08 16.57
C ASN A 66 12.20 -1.53 16.63
N LYS A 67 12.06 -2.20 15.48
CA LYS A 67 11.62 -3.60 15.45
C LYS A 67 12.69 -4.56 15.99
N LEU A 68 13.98 -4.28 15.77
CA LEU A 68 15.08 -5.05 16.37
C LEU A 68 15.13 -4.94 17.90
N ILE A 69 14.86 -3.75 18.45
CA ILE A 69 14.75 -3.52 19.90
C ILE A 69 13.52 -4.24 20.47
N LEU A 70 12.35 -4.11 19.83
CA LEU A 70 11.11 -4.76 20.26
C LEU A 70 11.22 -6.29 20.23
N GLY A 71 11.88 -6.83 19.20
CA GLY A 71 12.17 -8.26 19.09
C GLY A 71 13.28 -8.77 20.01
N GLY A 72 13.93 -7.90 20.79
CA GLY A 72 15.03 -8.26 21.68
C GLY A 72 16.29 -8.76 20.95
N ILE A 73 16.42 -8.48 19.64
CA ILE A 73 17.60 -8.84 18.84
C ILE A 73 18.79 -7.97 19.23
N ILE A 74 18.54 -6.68 19.43
CA ILE A 74 19.48 -5.74 20.02
C ILE A 74 18.88 -5.13 21.28
N THR A 75 19.74 -4.63 22.16
CA THR A 75 19.33 -3.97 23.41
C THR A 75 19.76 -2.51 23.49
N GLU A 76 20.70 -2.11 22.64
CA GLU A 76 21.20 -0.74 22.55
C GLU A 76 20.71 -0.08 21.26
N ARG A 77 20.25 1.16 21.42
CA ARG A 77 19.83 2.05 20.34
C ARG A 77 21.03 2.75 19.73
N LEU A 78 21.02 2.98 18.42
CA LEU A 78 22.10 3.69 17.72
C LEU A 78 21.97 5.21 17.90
N ASN A 79 20.74 5.72 17.79
CA ASN A 79 20.39 7.12 17.99
C ASN A 79 18.95 7.23 18.53
N PRO A 80 18.75 7.19 19.87
CA PRO A 80 17.42 7.24 20.49
C PRO A 80 16.58 8.46 20.07
N ASN A 81 17.22 9.58 19.75
CA ASN A 81 16.50 10.79 19.36
C ASN A 81 15.91 10.63 17.95
N PHE A 82 16.69 10.13 16.98
CA PHE A 82 16.17 9.85 15.63
C PHE A 82 15.14 8.75 15.67
N GLU A 83 15.42 7.70 16.43
CA GLU A 83 14.56 6.53 16.55
C GLU A 83 13.20 6.82 17.19
N SER A 84 13.09 7.91 17.93
CA SER A 84 11.82 8.46 18.43
C SER A 84 11.20 9.45 17.44
N MET A 85 12.02 10.30 16.81
CA MET A 85 11.55 11.36 15.91
C MET A 85 10.93 10.82 14.62
N PHE A 86 11.51 9.76 14.05
CA PHE A 86 11.05 9.14 12.81
C PHE A 86 10.15 7.92 13.06
N ALA A 87 9.67 7.70 14.29
CA ALA A 87 8.93 6.49 14.66
C ALA A 87 7.44 6.51 14.30
N VAL A 88 6.89 7.70 14.05
CA VAL A 88 5.45 7.91 13.84
C VAL A 88 5.00 7.15 12.57
N GLY A 89 3.75 6.70 12.57
CA GLY A 89 3.13 6.06 11.40
C GLY A 89 3.01 7.03 10.22
N VAL A 90 2.67 6.50 9.05
CA VAL A 90 2.50 7.29 7.82
C VAL A 90 1.05 7.39 7.35
N ASP A 91 0.15 6.64 7.96
CA ASP A 91 -1.29 6.80 7.71
C ASP A 91 -1.79 8.08 8.39
N GLU A 92 -2.80 8.72 7.81
CA GLU A 92 -3.41 9.92 8.39
C GLU A 92 -4.20 9.51 9.63
N MET A 93 -3.57 9.61 10.80
CA MET A 93 -4.24 9.44 12.07
C MET A 93 -4.45 10.80 12.74
N HIS A 94 -5.63 11.01 13.32
CA HIS A 94 -6.00 12.27 13.99
C HIS A 94 -5.06 12.67 15.15
N TRP A 95 -4.21 11.75 15.62
CA TRP A 95 -3.23 11.97 16.70
C TRP A 95 -1.80 12.20 16.18
N ASP A 96 -1.57 12.09 14.87
CA ASP A 96 -0.30 12.48 14.26
C ASP A 96 -0.24 14.01 14.25
N ASP A 97 0.50 14.56 15.19
CA ASP A 97 0.76 16.00 15.26
C ASP A 97 1.67 16.39 14.07
N LEU A 98 1.05 16.68 12.92
CA LEU A 98 1.71 17.21 11.72
C LEU A 98 2.19 18.67 11.91
N ASN A 99 2.07 19.23 13.12
CA ASN A 99 2.48 20.60 13.38
C ASN A 99 4.00 20.78 13.25
N ALA A 100 4.41 21.40 12.14
CA ALA A 100 5.79 21.73 11.82
C ALA A 100 6.47 22.65 12.86
N GLU A 101 5.72 23.33 13.73
CA GLU A 101 6.27 24.18 14.78
C GLU A 101 7.06 23.40 15.87
N HIS A 102 6.90 22.07 15.94
CA HIS A 102 7.50 21.23 16.99
C HIS A 102 8.69 20.36 16.55
N TYR A 103 8.99 20.24 15.25
CA TYR A 103 10.07 19.38 14.77
C TYR A 103 11.24 20.17 14.19
N ARG A 104 12.35 20.20 14.93
CA ARG A 104 13.65 20.57 14.38
C ARG A 104 14.28 19.34 13.75
N TRP A 105 14.01 19.13 12.46
CA TRP A 105 14.61 18.03 11.70
C TRP A 105 16.15 18.11 11.71
N PRO A 106 16.84 16.95 11.77
CA PRO A 106 18.30 16.88 11.74
C PRO A 106 18.86 17.21 10.35
N ASP A 107 20.17 17.47 10.30
CA ASP A 107 20.84 17.72 9.02
C ASP A 107 20.82 16.45 8.15
N VAL A 108 20.61 16.60 6.84
CA VAL A 108 20.57 15.48 5.88
C VAL A 108 21.81 14.58 6.01
N ALA A 109 22.99 15.18 6.20
CA ALA A 109 24.24 14.43 6.39
C ALA A 109 24.24 13.56 7.66
N GLU A 110 23.61 14.00 8.75
CA GLU A 110 23.47 13.22 9.98
C GLU A 110 22.51 12.03 9.77
N VAL A 111 21.41 12.24 9.04
CA VAL A 111 20.48 11.15 8.69
C VAL A 111 21.16 10.14 7.76
N ARG A 112 21.93 10.58 6.76
CA ARG A 112 22.75 9.68 5.92
C ARG A 112 23.73 8.85 6.75
N ALA A 113 24.41 9.48 7.71
CA ALA A 113 25.34 8.78 8.60
C ALA A 113 24.63 7.75 9.47
N TYR A 114 23.45 8.10 10.03
CA TYR A 114 22.62 7.18 10.79
C TYR A 114 22.15 5.98 9.94
N ARG A 115 21.62 6.22 8.73
CA ARG A 115 21.24 5.15 7.79
C ARG A 115 22.41 4.21 7.49
N HIS A 116 23.61 4.76 7.31
CA HIS A 116 24.81 3.95 7.09
C HIS A 116 25.13 3.04 8.29
N GLN A 117 25.03 3.56 9.52
CA GLN A 117 25.22 2.76 10.74
C GLN A 117 24.18 1.64 10.86
N VAL A 118 22.90 1.93 10.59
CA VAL A 118 21.82 0.93 10.57
C VAL A 118 22.12 -0.13 9.51
N ARG A 119 22.55 0.29 8.32
CA ARG A 119 22.91 -0.64 7.24
C ARG A 119 24.04 -1.58 7.63
N THR A 120 25.09 -1.09 8.27
CA THR A 120 26.19 -1.93 8.78
C THR A 120 25.70 -2.91 9.83
N LEU A 121 24.92 -2.45 10.81
CA LEU A 121 24.37 -3.32 11.86
C LEU A 121 23.49 -4.44 11.28
N VAL A 122 22.57 -4.10 10.37
CA VAL A 122 21.66 -5.08 9.76
C VAL A 122 22.42 -6.07 8.88
N ASP A 123 23.42 -5.62 8.11
CA ASP A 123 24.29 -6.51 7.33
C ASP A 123 25.01 -7.54 8.21
N GLU A 124 25.58 -7.09 9.33
CA GLU A 124 26.21 -7.97 10.32
C GLU A 124 25.21 -8.96 10.91
N LEU A 125 24.02 -8.49 11.31
CA LEU A 125 22.97 -9.33 11.88
C LEU A 125 22.49 -10.41 10.89
N ILE A 126 22.35 -10.09 9.60
CA ILE A 126 22.01 -11.08 8.56
C ILE A 126 23.04 -12.22 8.54
N MET A 127 24.31 -11.92 8.81
CA MET A 127 25.37 -12.92 8.82
C MET A 127 25.48 -13.70 10.14
N THR A 128 25.02 -13.14 11.27
CA THR A 128 25.25 -13.72 12.60
C THR A 128 24.02 -14.26 13.32
N LEU A 129 22.81 -13.78 13.01
CA LEU A 129 21.57 -14.22 13.69
C LEU A 129 21.32 -15.71 13.50
N PRO A 130 20.75 -16.43 14.49
CA PRO A 130 20.28 -17.80 14.30
C PRO A 130 19.35 -17.89 13.08
N LEU A 131 19.57 -18.91 12.24
CA LEU A 131 18.81 -19.11 11.01
C LEU A 131 18.52 -20.61 10.84
N THR A 132 17.23 -20.95 10.75
CA THR A 132 16.70 -22.27 10.42
C THR A 132 15.85 -22.18 9.17
N LEU A 133 15.84 -23.24 8.36
CA LEU A 133 15.06 -23.31 7.13
C LEU A 133 14.00 -24.42 7.21
N PRO A 134 12.78 -24.19 6.71
CA PRO A 134 12.27 -22.91 6.19
C PRO A 134 12.12 -21.84 7.29
N LEU A 135 12.28 -20.58 6.91
CA LEU A 135 12.04 -19.43 7.79
C LEU A 135 10.56 -19.32 8.16
N THR A 136 10.28 -19.06 9.44
CA THR A 136 8.92 -18.82 9.96
C THR A 136 8.82 -17.47 10.67
N GLN A 137 7.60 -17.05 11.03
CA GLN A 137 7.35 -15.77 11.72
C GLN A 137 8.00 -15.69 13.11
N GLU A 138 8.29 -16.85 13.70
CA GLU A 138 8.92 -16.97 15.01
C GLU A 138 10.46 -16.80 14.95
N ASP A 139 11.06 -16.84 13.76
CA ASP A 139 12.50 -16.69 13.59
C ASP A 139 12.93 -15.22 13.73
N PRO A 140 14.07 -14.92 14.41
CA PRO A 140 14.60 -13.55 14.48
C PRO A 140 14.86 -12.91 13.10
N MET A 141 15.20 -13.74 12.10
CA MET A 141 15.42 -13.28 10.73
C MET A 141 14.14 -12.72 10.09
N TRP A 142 12.96 -13.10 10.58
CA TRP A 142 11.68 -12.54 10.10
C TRP A 142 11.62 -11.03 10.31
N ILE A 143 12.18 -10.51 11.41
CA ILE A 143 12.23 -9.07 11.69
C ILE A 143 13.12 -8.34 10.68
N ILE A 144 14.18 -8.98 10.21
CA ILE A 144 15.03 -8.43 9.14
C ILE A 144 14.25 -8.36 7.83
N LEU A 145 13.56 -9.45 7.45
CA LEU A 145 12.71 -9.47 6.26
C LEU A 145 11.59 -8.43 6.35
N MET A 146 10.96 -8.30 7.51
CA MET A 146 9.95 -7.26 7.77
C MET A 146 10.51 -5.86 7.51
N GLY A 147 11.71 -5.54 8.01
CA GLY A 147 12.33 -4.25 7.72
C GLY A 147 12.67 -4.05 6.25
N ILE A 148 13.10 -5.10 5.55
CA ILE A 148 13.36 -5.06 4.11
C ILE A 148 12.06 -4.73 3.35
N GLU A 149 11.01 -5.50 3.57
CA GLU A 149 9.73 -5.32 2.88
C GLU A 149 9.07 -3.98 3.24
N HIS A 150 9.24 -3.52 4.49
CA HIS A 150 8.80 -2.20 4.90
C HIS A 150 9.53 -1.08 4.14
N GLU A 151 10.86 -1.15 3.99
CA GLU A 151 11.60 -0.17 3.19
C GLU A 151 11.16 -0.21 1.71
N ARG A 152 10.77 -1.38 1.19
CA ARG A 152 10.22 -1.53 -0.16
C ARG A 152 8.87 -0.81 -0.36
N ILE A 153 7.96 -0.89 0.61
CA ILE A 153 6.73 -0.07 0.62
C ILE A 153 7.08 1.43 0.53
N HIS A 154 8.12 1.83 1.24
CA HIS A 154 8.57 3.22 1.24
C HIS A 154 9.31 3.63 -0.04
N ILE A 155 9.86 2.71 -0.84
CA ILE A 155 10.35 3.02 -2.20
C ILE A 155 9.18 3.54 -3.03
N GLU A 156 8.07 2.80 -3.08
CA GLU A 156 6.89 3.22 -3.82
C GLU A 156 6.28 4.50 -3.23
N THR A 157 6.03 4.54 -1.92
CA THR A 157 5.45 5.72 -1.25
C THR A 157 6.28 6.98 -1.53
N SER A 158 7.60 6.93 -1.33
CA SER A 158 8.47 8.11 -1.55
C SER A 158 8.43 8.55 -3.01
N SER A 159 8.38 7.62 -3.97
CA SER A 159 8.31 7.98 -5.39
C SER A 159 7.02 8.73 -5.77
N VAL A 160 5.89 8.44 -5.12
CA VAL A 160 4.64 9.21 -5.31
C VAL A 160 4.81 10.62 -4.74
N LEU A 161 5.35 10.74 -3.53
CA LEU A 161 5.55 12.02 -2.87
C LEU A 161 6.55 12.92 -3.61
N HIS A 162 7.64 12.35 -4.12
CA HIS A 162 8.62 13.07 -4.93
C HIS A 162 7.99 13.61 -6.21
N ARG A 163 7.07 12.85 -6.81
CA ARG A 163 6.34 13.25 -8.02
C ARG A 163 5.35 14.38 -7.76
N GLN A 164 4.83 14.49 -6.53
CA GLN A 164 3.96 15.60 -6.09
C GLN A 164 4.73 16.89 -5.76
N LEU A 165 6.06 16.83 -5.60
CA LEU A 165 6.88 18.04 -5.50
C LEU A 165 6.89 18.80 -6.84
N ASP A 166 7.15 20.11 -6.74
CA ASP A 166 7.40 20.96 -7.90
C ASP A 166 8.50 20.35 -8.77
N ILE A 167 8.33 20.40 -10.10
CA ILE A 167 9.27 19.82 -11.04
C ILE A 167 10.69 20.36 -10.88
N THR A 168 10.87 21.60 -10.40
CA THR A 168 12.17 22.22 -10.16
C THR A 168 12.91 21.66 -8.94
N ALA A 169 12.23 20.90 -8.07
CA ALA A 169 12.85 20.25 -6.93
C ALA A 169 13.53 18.92 -7.30
N VAL A 170 13.31 18.41 -8.52
CA VAL A 170 13.83 17.12 -8.96
C VAL A 170 14.53 17.19 -10.31
N HIS A 171 15.46 16.27 -10.56
CA HIS A 171 16.13 16.10 -11.85
C HIS A 171 16.10 14.63 -12.32
N PRO A 172 16.23 14.38 -13.63
CA PRO A 172 16.26 13.02 -14.18
C PRO A 172 17.44 12.18 -13.68
N ILE A 173 17.19 10.90 -13.45
CA ILE A 173 18.20 9.88 -13.13
C ILE A 173 18.28 8.89 -14.29
N ASP A 174 19.47 8.66 -14.86
CA ASP A 174 19.69 7.76 -16.01
C ASP A 174 19.18 6.33 -15.81
N ALA A 175 19.17 5.86 -14.56
CA ALA A 175 18.67 4.54 -14.16
C ALA A 175 17.13 4.44 -14.11
N LEU A 176 16.43 5.58 -13.97
CA LEU A 176 14.98 5.65 -13.85
C LEU A 176 14.36 6.16 -15.15
N ARG A 177 14.37 5.31 -16.18
CA ARG A 177 13.93 5.68 -17.53
C ARG A 177 12.43 5.59 -17.68
N ILE A 178 11.81 6.61 -18.25
CA ILE A 178 10.40 6.59 -18.62
C ILE A 178 10.17 5.79 -19.91
N SER A 179 8.98 5.21 -20.07
CA SER A 179 8.62 4.53 -21.33
C SER A 179 8.66 5.49 -22.51
N PRO A 180 9.21 5.09 -23.68
CA PRO A 180 9.11 5.86 -24.91
C PRO A 180 7.80 5.61 -25.67
N HIS A 181 7.02 4.60 -25.30
CA HIS A 181 5.82 4.18 -26.04
C HIS A 181 4.65 5.09 -25.71
N ARG A 182 4.39 6.06 -26.61
CA ARG A 182 3.29 7.03 -26.49
C ARG A 182 2.54 7.11 -27.81
N GLY A 183 1.23 7.24 -27.76
CA GLY A 183 0.39 7.33 -28.95
C GLY A 183 -1.09 7.44 -28.61
N ASP A 184 -1.92 7.16 -29.60
CA ASP A 184 -3.37 7.13 -29.46
C ASP A 184 -3.80 5.93 -28.60
N ALA A 185 -4.74 6.16 -27.69
CA ALA A 185 -5.25 5.09 -26.85
C ALA A 185 -6.08 4.09 -27.66
N PRO A 186 -5.96 2.78 -27.39
CA PRO A 186 -6.93 1.83 -27.91
C PRO A 186 -8.31 2.11 -27.31
N GLN A 187 -9.36 1.94 -28.11
CA GLN A 187 -10.72 1.97 -27.56
C GLN A 187 -10.93 0.76 -26.64
N ASN A 188 -11.40 1.03 -25.42
CA ASN A 188 -11.67 -0.03 -24.46
C ASN A 188 -12.89 -0.86 -24.89
N VAL A 189 -12.83 -2.16 -24.61
CA VAL A 189 -13.90 -3.12 -24.92
C VAL A 189 -14.12 -4.03 -23.72
N MET A 190 -15.34 -4.54 -23.57
CA MET A 190 -15.67 -5.45 -22.48
C MET A 190 -15.38 -6.90 -22.85
N ILE A 191 -14.79 -7.64 -21.90
CA ILE A 191 -14.46 -9.06 -22.02
C ILE A 191 -15.29 -9.81 -20.98
N ALA A 192 -16.06 -10.78 -21.44
CA ALA A 192 -16.84 -11.64 -20.57
C ALA A 192 -15.94 -12.69 -19.90
N LEU A 193 -15.91 -12.70 -18.57
CA LEU A 193 -15.18 -13.68 -17.78
C LEU A 193 -16.14 -14.63 -17.08
N SER A 194 -15.76 -15.91 -17.08
CA SER A 194 -16.51 -16.91 -16.32
C SER A 194 -16.33 -16.69 -14.81
N GLY A 195 -17.41 -16.86 -14.06
CA GLY A 195 -17.37 -16.89 -12.60
C GLY A 195 -16.63 -18.11 -12.05
N ALA A 196 -16.29 -18.07 -10.77
CA ALA A 196 -15.70 -19.18 -10.03
C ALA A 196 -15.79 -18.94 -8.52
N ARG A 197 -15.68 -20.02 -7.74
CA ARG A 197 -15.33 -19.91 -6.32
C ARG A 197 -13.87 -19.48 -6.19
N VAL A 198 -13.65 -18.30 -5.65
CA VAL A 198 -12.32 -17.73 -5.38
C VAL A 198 -11.94 -18.00 -3.92
N ARG A 199 -10.72 -18.47 -3.72
CA ARG A 199 -10.10 -18.60 -2.39
C ARG A 199 -9.13 -17.45 -2.19
N LEU A 200 -9.36 -16.67 -1.14
CA LEU A 200 -8.47 -15.60 -0.71
C LEU A 200 -7.69 -16.05 0.51
N GLY A 201 -6.54 -15.40 0.73
CA GLY A 201 -5.66 -15.69 1.84
C GLY A 201 -4.42 -16.50 1.46
N LYS A 202 -3.41 -16.35 2.30
CA LYS A 202 -2.09 -16.95 2.16
C LYS A 202 -1.88 -17.96 3.28
N GLU A 203 -1.35 -19.12 2.92
CA GLU A 203 -1.01 -20.15 3.90
C GLU A 203 0.24 -19.75 4.69
N LYS A 204 0.29 -20.07 5.99
CA LYS A 204 1.48 -19.78 6.83
C LYS A 204 2.74 -20.51 6.36
N SER A 205 2.58 -21.64 5.66
CA SER A 205 3.67 -22.40 5.06
C SER A 205 4.07 -21.92 3.66
N HIS A 206 3.47 -20.83 3.16
CA HIS A 206 3.82 -20.29 1.84
C HIS A 206 5.31 -19.90 1.82
N PRO A 207 6.05 -20.25 0.75
CA PRO A 207 7.51 -20.09 0.73
C PRO A 207 7.99 -18.65 0.52
N LEU A 208 7.14 -17.64 0.66
CA LEU A 208 7.47 -16.22 0.48
C LEU A 208 6.92 -15.42 1.65
N TYR A 209 7.63 -14.36 2.05
CA TYR A 209 7.21 -13.43 3.11
C TYR A 209 5.80 -12.89 2.85
N GLY A 210 4.99 -12.69 3.88
CA GLY A 210 3.67 -12.05 3.78
C GLY A 210 3.38 -11.16 4.97
N TRP A 211 2.59 -10.11 4.76
CA TRP A 211 2.04 -9.29 5.84
C TRP A 211 0.91 -10.00 6.56
N ASP A 212 0.62 -9.58 7.78
CA ASP A 212 -0.40 -10.19 8.64
C ASP A 212 -1.80 -10.24 7.97
N ASN A 213 -2.18 -9.19 7.24
CA ASN A 213 -3.46 -9.10 6.51
C ASN A 213 -3.59 -10.10 5.34
N GLU A 214 -2.49 -10.72 4.89
CA GLU A 214 -2.52 -11.71 3.82
C GLU A 214 -2.93 -13.09 4.35
N TYR A 215 -2.73 -13.36 5.64
CA TYR A 215 -3.02 -14.65 6.26
C TYR A 215 -4.48 -14.74 6.72
N GLY A 216 -4.92 -15.99 6.91
CA GLY A 216 -6.34 -16.33 7.07
C GLY A 216 -6.89 -16.88 5.77
N GLU A 217 -8.20 -17.11 5.71
CA GLU A 217 -8.85 -17.66 4.53
C GLU A 217 -10.27 -17.12 4.39
N GLU A 218 -10.64 -16.74 3.17
CA GLU A 218 -12.01 -16.41 2.78
C GLU A 218 -12.37 -17.10 1.48
N HIS A 219 -13.66 -17.44 1.31
CA HIS A 219 -14.18 -18.05 0.10
C HIS A 219 -15.34 -17.24 -0.45
N ILE A 220 -15.19 -16.75 -1.68
CA ILE A 220 -16.17 -15.89 -2.33
C ILE A 220 -16.61 -16.52 -3.64
N GLU A 221 -17.93 -16.65 -3.84
CA GLU A 221 -18.49 -17.05 -5.12
C GLU A 221 -18.57 -15.82 -6.04
N VAL A 222 -17.76 -15.81 -7.10
CA VAL A 222 -17.77 -14.76 -8.12
C VAL A 222 -18.67 -15.22 -9.25
N ALA A 223 -19.76 -14.49 -9.51
CA ALA A 223 -20.61 -14.71 -10.68
C ALA A 223 -19.86 -14.34 -11.98
N PRO A 224 -20.27 -14.85 -13.15
CA PRO A 224 -19.79 -14.33 -14.44
C PRO A 224 -20.01 -12.82 -14.55
N PHE A 225 -19.04 -12.10 -15.09
CA PHE A 225 -19.07 -10.64 -15.22
C PHE A 225 -18.35 -10.19 -16.48
N GLU A 226 -18.59 -8.96 -16.92
CA GLU A 226 -17.79 -8.34 -17.99
C GLU A 226 -16.81 -7.34 -17.39
N VAL A 227 -15.60 -7.27 -17.95
CA VAL A 227 -14.55 -6.36 -17.49
C VAL A 227 -13.88 -5.65 -18.65
N SER A 228 -13.43 -4.43 -18.43
CA SER A 228 -12.69 -3.69 -19.45
C SER A 228 -11.37 -4.39 -19.76
N LYS A 229 -11.11 -4.56 -21.06
CA LYS A 229 -9.93 -5.25 -21.59
C LYS A 229 -8.64 -4.58 -21.14
N TYR A 230 -8.61 -3.26 -21.28
CA TYR A 230 -7.51 -2.39 -20.91
C TYR A 230 -7.86 -1.65 -19.61
N LEU A 231 -6.82 -1.21 -18.89
CA LEU A 231 -6.98 -0.16 -17.88
C LEU A 231 -7.55 1.10 -18.52
N VAL A 232 -8.22 1.93 -17.73
CA VAL A 232 -8.72 3.23 -18.22
C VAL A 232 -7.52 4.10 -18.59
N SER A 233 -7.47 4.52 -19.85
CA SER A 233 -6.38 5.35 -20.38
C SER A 233 -6.57 6.82 -20.05
N ASN A 234 -5.51 7.62 -20.15
CA ASN A 234 -5.62 9.08 -20.08
C ASN A 234 -6.63 9.63 -21.11
N ALA A 235 -6.71 9.03 -22.31
CA ALA A 235 -7.70 9.44 -23.32
C ALA A 235 -9.13 9.15 -22.90
N GLU A 236 -9.37 7.97 -22.34
CA GLU A 236 -10.71 7.59 -21.88
C GLU A 236 -11.14 8.45 -20.68
N PHE A 237 -10.22 8.74 -19.77
CA PHE A 237 -10.50 9.63 -18.64
C PHE A 237 -10.64 11.11 -19.04
N MET A 238 -9.96 11.55 -20.11
CA MET A 238 -10.12 12.91 -20.65
C MET A 238 -11.56 13.20 -21.02
N ALA A 239 -12.30 12.22 -21.57
CA ALA A 239 -13.71 12.38 -21.89
C ALA A 239 -14.58 12.66 -20.65
N PHE A 240 -14.25 12.08 -19.49
CA PHE A 240 -14.90 12.38 -18.21
C PHE A 240 -14.62 13.82 -17.76
N VAL A 241 -13.37 14.27 -17.88
CA VAL A 241 -12.98 15.65 -17.56
C VAL A 241 -13.68 16.65 -18.46
N GLU A 242 -13.68 16.41 -19.78
CA GLU A 242 -14.30 17.29 -20.78
C GLU A 242 -15.83 17.37 -20.67
N ASP A 243 -16.49 16.31 -20.18
CA ASP A 243 -17.94 16.28 -19.92
C ASP A 243 -18.34 16.84 -18.54
N GLY A 244 -17.43 17.56 -17.88
CA GLY A 244 -17.70 18.23 -16.59
C GLY A 244 -17.75 17.26 -15.41
N GLY A 245 -16.95 16.19 -15.46
CA GLY A 245 -16.94 15.13 -14.45
C GLY A 245 -16.57 15.58 -13.04
N TYR A 246 -15.70 16.59 -12.91
CA TYR A 246 -15.29 17.15 -11.61
C TYR A 246 -16.29 18.19 -11.09
N GLU A 247 -17.08 18.80 -11.97
CA GLU A 247 -18.07 19.83 -11.64
C GLU A 247 -19.45 19.25 -11.30
N ASN A 248 -19.76 18.05 -11.79
CA ASN A 248 -21.06 17.43 -11.61
C ASN A 248 -21.10 16.59 -10.32
N SER A 249 -21.72 17.13 -9.27
CA SER A 249 -21.86 16.47 -7.97
C SER A 249 -22.63 15.14 -8.02
N ALA A 250 -23.40 14.85 -9.07
CA ALA A 250 -24.10 13.57 -9.20
C ALA A 250 -23.15 12.35 -9.31
N TYR A 251 -21.88 12.57 -9.65
CA TYR A 251 -20.88 11.51 -9.76
C TYR A 251 -20.10 11.27 -8.46
N TRP A 252 -20.26 12.14 -7.46
CA TRP A 252 -19.47 12.11 -6.24
C TRP A 252 -20.36 11.78 -5.04
N ASP A 253 -19.89 10.88 -4.18
CA ASP A 253 -20.51 10.65 -2.87
C ASP A 253 -20.04 11.71 -1.87
N GLU A 254 -20.51 11.65 -0.62
CA GLU A 254 -20.17 12.64 0.41
C GLU A 254 -18.65 12.75 0.65
N GLU A 255 -17.93 11.62 0.62
CA GLU A 255 -16.48 11.59 0.78
C GLU A 255 -15.79 12.24 -0.42
N GLY A 256 -16.23 11.92 -1.63
CA GLY A 256 -15.81 12.52 -2.89
C GLY A 256 -16.04 14.03 -2.96
N GLU A 257 -17.24 14.50 -2.60
CA GLU A 257 -17.52 15.93 -2.54
C GLU A 257 -16.65 16.64 -1.51
N ARG A 258 -16.37 16.01 -0.36
CA ARG A 258 -15.44 16.55 0.63
C ARG A 258 -14.03 16.64 0.07
N PHE A 259 -13.56 15.61 -0.63
CA PHE A 259 -12.28 15.64 -1.32
C PHE A 259 -12.19 16.82 -2.29
N LEU A 260 -13.16 16.97 -3.20
CA LEU A 260 -13.19 18.10 -4.16
C LEU A 260 -13.15 19.46 -3.48
N ARG A 261 -13.90 19.64 -2.39
CA ARG A 261 -13.92 20.91 -1.63
C ARG A 261 -12.57 21.21 -0.97
N VAL A 262 -11.88 20.20 -0.44
CA VAL A 262 -10.61 20.37 0.27
C VAL A 262 -9.44 20.52 -0.69
N SER A 263 -9.38 19.68 -1.74
CA SER A 263 -8.29 19.67 -2.71
C SER A 263 -8.44 20.74 -3.78
N GLY A 264 -9.67 21.13 -4.11
CA GLY A 264 -9.95 21.99 -5.27
C GLY A 264 -9.68 21.32 -6.62
N ALA A 265 -9.59 19.99 -6.66
CA ALA A 265 -9.26 19.25 -7.87
C ALA A 265 -10.29 19.47 -8.99
N THR A 266 -9.79 19.71 -10.21
CA THR A 266 -10.58 19.82 -11.45
C THR A 266 -10.09 18.86 -12.55
N HIS A 267 -9.01 18.14 -12.27
CA HIS A 267 -8.38 17.14 -13.12
C HIS A 267 -7.46 16.25 -12.25
N PRO A 268 -6.98 15.10 -12.76
CA PRO A 268 -6.04 14.25 -12.04
C PRO A 268 -4.78 15.01 -11.60
N SER A 269 -4.24 14.67 -10.41
CA SER A 269 -3.14 15.41 -9.77
C SER A 269 -1.86 15.51 -10.60
N PHE A 270 -1.61 14.56 -11.50
CA PHE A 270 -0.39 14.53 -12.31
C PHE A 270 -0.59 15.05 -13.73
N TRP A 271 -1.76 15.61 -14.03
CA TRP A 271 -1.99 16.37 -15.26
C TRP A 271 -1.62 17.83 -15.00
N VAL A 272 -0.70 18.36 -15.80
CA VAL A 272 -0.17 19.72 -15.64
C VAL A 272 -0.86 20.63 -16.66
N PRO A 273 -1.79 21.51 -16.24
CA PRO A 273 -2.54 22.36 -17.15
C PRO A 273 -1.62 23.34 -17.90
N GLN A 274 -1.94 23.62 -19.15
CA GLN A 274 -1.25 24.58 -20.01
C GLN A 274 -2.18 25.76 -20.37
N ASP A 275 -1.60 26.90 -20.78
CA ASP A 275 -2.35 28.12 -21.11
C ASP A 275 -3.34 27.95 -22.28
N ASP A 276 -3.11 26.97 -23.17
CA ASP A 276 -3.96 26.67 -24.32
C ASP A 276 -5.12 25.71 -23.99
N GLY A 277 -5.27 25.33 -22.72
CA GLY A 277 -6.27 24.37 -22.24
C GLY A 277 -5.88 22.91 -22.42
N SER A 278 -4.71 22.61 -22.98
CA SER A 278 -4.16 21.25 -22.99
C SER A 278 -3.50 20.89 -21.65
N PHE A 279 -3.15 19.61 -21.49
CA PHE A 279 -2.37 19.12 -20.36
C PHE A 279 -1.00 18.63 -20.83
N LYS A 280 -0.02 18.67 -19.93
CA LYS A 280 1.16 17.80 -19.92
C LYS A 280 0.99 16.73 -18.83
N TYR A 281 1.84 15.73 -18.84
CA TYR A 281 1.87 14.69 -17.81
C TYR A 281 3.12 14.82 -16.94
N ARG A 282 2.93 14.87 -15.62
CA ARG A 282 4.01 14.80 -14.64
C ARG A 282 4.42 13.33 -14.46
N ALA A 283 5.55 12.93 -15.04
CA ALA A 283 6.26 11.70 -14.67
C ALA A 283 7.15 11.95 -13.44
N LEU A 284 7.91 10.94 -12.99
CA LEU A 284 8.70 11.02 -11.75
C LEU A 284 9.67 12.23 -11.70
N CYS A 285 10.45 12.43 -12.77
CA CYS A 285 11.46 13.49 -12.84
C CYS A 285 11.26 14.47 -14.01
N GLU A 286 10.18 14.31 -14.78
CA GLU A 286 10.00 15.03 -16.06
C GLU A 286 8.53 15.39 -16.28
N GLU A 287 8.29 16.50 -16.95
CA GLU A 287 7.00 16.81 -17.58
C GLU A 287 7.05 16.48 -19.07
N ILE A 288 6.14 15.64 -19.53
CA ILE A 288 6.09 15.16 -20.91
C ILE A 288 4.78 15.55 -21.58
N ALA A 289 4.73 15.47 -22.92
CA ALA A 289 3.46 15.54 -23.64
C ALA A 289 2.50 14.44 -23.15
N MET A 290 1.20 14.75 -23.07
CA MET A 290 0.20 13.82 -22.55
C MET A 290 0.26 12.46 -23.26
N PRO A 291 0.58 11.38 -22.54
CA PRO A 291 0.61 10.04 -23.11
C PRO A 291 -0.82 9.48 -23.07
N MET A 292 -1.58 9.77 -24.13
CA MET A 292 -3.01 9.47 -24.21
C MET A 292 -3.31 7.97 -24.01
N ASN A 293 -2.42 7.08 -24.45
CA ASN A 293 -2.53 5.64 -24.32
C ASN A 293 -1.98 5.02 -23.02
N TRP A 294 -1.44 5.81 -22.09
CA TRP A 294 -1.04 5.30 -20.77
C TRP A 294 -2.27 5.19 -19.86
N PRO A 295 -2.23 4.33 -18.82
CA PRO A 295 -3.28 4.32 -17.81
C PRO A 295 -3.36 5.70 -17.13
N VAL A 296 -4.57 6.13 -16.80
CA VAL A 296 -4.76 7.33 -15.98
C VAL A 296 -4.32 7.05 -14.54
N ASP A 297 -3.70 8.05 -13.91
CA ASP A 297 -3.27 8.02 -12.52
C ASP A 297 -4.23 8.86 -11.67
N VAL A 298 -4.99 8.20 -10.80
CA VAL A 298 -6.09 8.79 -10.01
C VAL A 298 -6.24 8.11 -8.67
N ASN A 299 -6.86 8.79 -7.72
CA ASN A 299 -7.29 8.20 -6.46
C ASN A 299 -8.60 7.38 -6.64
N ALA A 300 -9.02 6.69 -5.58
CA ALA A 300 -10.19 5.81 -5.66
C ALA A 300 -11.50 6.60 -5.83
N LEU A 301 -11.61 7.81 -5.27
CA LEU A 301 -12.79 8.66 -5.38
C LEU A 301 -13.03 9.11 -6.84
N GLU A 302 -11.97 9.57 -7.51
CA GLU A 302 -11.97 9.91 -8.94
C GLU A 302 -12.32 8.70 -9.81
N ALA A 303 -11.76 7.52 -9.51
CA ALA A 303 -12.04 6.28 -10.23
C ALA A 303 -13.52 5.84 -10.10
N MET A 304 -14.10 5.96 -8.90
CA MET A 304 -15.52 5.68 -8.66
C MET A 304 -16.43 6.72 -9.34
N ALA A 305 -16.06 8.00 -9.30
CA ALA A 305 -16.80 9.07 -9.99
C ALA A 305 -16.83 8.85 -11.51
N PHE A 306 -15.71 8.45 -12.10
CA PHE A 306 -15.65 8.05 -13.50
C PHE A 306 -16.62 6.89 -13.79
N CYS A 307 -16.65 5.85 -12.94
CA CYS A 307 -17.57 4.73 -13.14
C CYS A 307 -19.04 5.16 -13.10
N ARG A 308 -19.41 6.06 -12.18
CA ARG A 308 -20.77 6.64 -12.09
C ARG A 308 -21.11 7.47 -13.33
N TRP A 309 -20.19 8.32 -13.80
CA TRP A 309 -20.35 9.08 -15.05
C TRP A 309 -20.55 8.15 -16.25
N LYS A 310 -19.64 7.18 -16.43
CA LYS A 310 -19.71 6.24 -17.54
C LYS A 310 -21.01 5.45 -17.50
N SER A 311 -21.49 5.13 -16.30
CA SER A 311 -22.75 4.43 -16.12
C SER A 311 -23.94 5.23 -16.60
N GLN A 312 -23.99 6.52 -16.24
CA GLN A 312 -25.03 7.43 -16.72
C GLN A 312 -24.93 7.65 -18.24
N HIS A 313 -23.71 7.85 -18.76
CA HIS A 313 -23.46 8.12 -20.16
C HIS A 313 -23.87 6.95 -21.07
N ASP A 314 -23.50 5.72 -20.69
CA ASP A 314 -23.76 4.52 -21.50
C ASP A 314 -25.12 3.86 -21.18
N GLY A 315 -25.75 4.20 -20.05
CA GLY A 315 -26.96 3.53 -19.56
C GLY A 315 -26.73 2.10 -19.07
N ILE A 316 -25.51 1.80 -18.60
CA ILE A 316 -25.04 0.49 -18.14
C ILE A 316 -24.42 0.66 -16.76
N SER A 317 -24.62 -0.27 -15.82
CA SER A 317 -23.98 -0.19 -14.50
C SER A 317 -22.50 -0.57 -14.56
N TYR A 318 -21.61 0.39 -14.31
CA TYR A 318 -20.18 0.16 -14.15
C TYR A 318 -19.71 0.47 -12.73
N THR A 319 -18.78 -0.35 -12.23
CA THR A 319 -18.11 -0.17 -10.94
C THR A 319 -16.66 -0.59 -11.03
N LEU A 320 -15.85 -0.23 -10.02
CA LEU A 320 -14.55 -0.86 -9.79
C LEU A 320 -14.73 -2.36 -9.49
N PRO A 321 -13.78 -3.22 -9.89
CA PRO A 321 -13.79 -4.63 -9.52
C PRO A 321 -13.69 -4.79 -7.99
N SER A 322 -14.23 -5.88 -7.47
CA SER A 322 -13.89 -6.36 -6.11
C SER A 322 -12.51 -7.04 -6.09
N GLU A 323 -11.93 -7.21 -4.90
CA GLU A 323 -10.72 -8.02 -4.72
C GLU A 323 -10.91 -9.44 -5.31
N ALA A 324 -12.06 -10.08 -5.06
CA ALA A 324 -12.35 -11.41 -5.59
C ALA A 324 -12.44 -11.45 -7.14
N GLN A 325 -13.04 -10.43 -7.76
CA GLN A 325 -13.05 -10.29 -9.22
C GLN A 325 -11.62 -10.09 -9.75
N TRP A 326 -10.76 -9.34 -9.06
CA TRP A 326 -9.34 -9.23 -9.44
C TRP A 326 -8.61 -10.57 -9.37
N TYR A 327 -8.79 -11.34 -8.30
CA TYR A 327 -8.23 -12.69 -8.21
C TYR A 327 -8.75 -13.61 -9.32
N ARG A 328 -10.01 -13.43 -9.75
CA ARG A 328 -10.55 -14.16 -10.90
C ARG A 328 -9.86 -13.77 -12.20
N MET A 329 -9.60 -12.47 -12.42
CA MET A 329 -8.82 -11.99 -13.57
C MET A 329 -7.40 -12.55 -13.56
N TYR A 330 -6.73 -12.54 -12.41
CA TYR A 330 -5.39 -13.11 -12.27
C TYR A 330 -5.39 -14.61 -12.62
N ALA A 331 -6.36 -15.39 -12.14
CA ALA A 331 -6.45 -16.81 -12.46
C ALA A 331 -6.63 -17.11 -13.96
N LEU A 332 -7.11 -16.14 -14.75
CA LEU A 332 -7.30 -16.25 -16.21
C LEU A 332 -6.17 -15.61 -17.02
N SER A 333 -5.21 -14.96 -16.35
CA SER A 333 -4.12 -14.19 -16.99
C SER A 333 -3.01 -15.04 -17.62
N SER A 334 -2.98 -16.34 -17.32
CA SER A 334 -1.88 -17.25 -17.64
C SER A 334 -0.52 -16.78 -17.07
N LEU A 335 -0.53 -15.96 -16.02
CA LEU A 335 0.67 -15.55 -15.29
C LEU A 335 1.10 -16.62 -14.30
N GLN A 336 2.40 -16.64 -14.02
CA GLN A 336 2.99 -17.43 -12.95
C GLN A 336 3.21 -16.51 -11.75
N GLU A 337 3.09 -17.03 -10.54
CA GLU A 337 3.38 -16.27 -9.32
C GLU A 337 4.90 -16.15 -9.11
N CYS A 338 5.31 -15.15 -8.32
CA CYS A 338 6.69 -15.09 -7.85
C CYS A 338 7.06 -16.38 -7.09
N PRO A 339 8.32 -16.86 -7.17
CA PRO A 339 9.44 -16.26 -7.89
C PRO A 339 9.54 -16.69 -9.38
N ASP A 340 8.63 -17.53 -9.87
CA ASP A 340 8.65 -18.04 -11.26
C ASP A 340 8.06 -17.04 -12.27
N PHE A 341 7.56 -15.89 -11.80
CA PHE A 341 7.04 -14.81 -12.62
C PHE A 341 8.11 -14.29 -13.60
N ASN A 342 7.78 -14.30 -14.89
CA ASN A 342 8.62 -13.68 -15.91
C ASN A 342 8.38 -12.17 -15.97
N GLU A 343 9.31 -11.40 -15.42
CA GLU A 343 9.29 -9.92 -15.41
C GLU A 343 9.15 -9.30 -16.80
N SER A 344 9.52 -9.99 -17.89
CA SER A 344 9.30 -9.48 -19.25
C SER A 344 7.82 -9.40 -19.66
N ARG A 345 6.91 -9.95 -18.84
CA ARG A 345 5.47 -9.99 -19.12
C ARG A 345 4.68 -8.86 -18.48
N ALA A 346 5.25 -8.04 -17.59
CA ALA A 346 4.57 -6.87 -17.05
C ALA A 346 5.55 -5.76 -16.70
N ASN A 347 5.09 -4.51 -16.72
CA ASN A 347 5.84 -3.36 -16.21
C ASN A 347 5.77 -3.31 -14.68
N ILE A 348 6.69 -3.97 -13.98
CA ILE A 348 6.72 -4.10 -12.52
C ILE A 348 8.16 -4.28 -12.05
N ASN A 349 8.46 -4.08 -10.76
CA ASN A 349 9.80 -4.26 -10.17
C ASN A 349 10.90 -3.38 -10.82
N LEU A 350 10.51 -2.26 -11.44
CA LEU A 350 11.39 -1.44 -12.29
C LEU A 350 12.10 -2.24 -13.39
N ALA A 351 11.51 -3.36 -13.85
CA ALA A 351 12.13 -4.24 -14.82
C ALA A 351 12.18 -3.64 -16.24
N HIS A 352 11.25 -2.72 -16.55
CA HIS A 352 11.17 -2.05 -17.86
C HIS A 352 11.34 -0.54 -17.73
N TYR A 353 10.46 0.11 -16.96
CA TYR A 353 10.37 1.56 -16.90
C TYR A 353 10.15 2.05 -15.47
N ALA A 354 10.60 3.27 -15.19
CA ALA A 354 10.25 4.05 -14.00
C ALA A 354 9.04 4.97 -14.28
N SER A 355 8.10 4.48 -15.09
CA SER A 355 6.82 5.11 -15.38
C SER A 355 5.82 4.05 -15.82
N ALA A 356 4.54 4.41 -15.89
CA ALA A 356 3.57 3.66 -16.67
C ALA A 356 3.97 3.61 -18.17
N THR A 357 3.30 2.75 -18.92
CA THR A 357 3.42 2.62 -20.38
C THR A 357 2.04 2.35 -21.00
N ALA A 358 1.99 2.15 -22.32
CA ALA A 358 0.76 1.94 -23.07
C ALA A 358 -0.07 0.78 -22.51
N VAL A 359 -1.39 1.00 -22.35
CA VAL A 359 -2.33 0.02 -21.76
C VAL A 359 -2.50 -1.27 -22.57
N ASP A 360 -1.99 -1.31 -23.81
CA ASP A 360 -2.00 -2.44 -24.73
C ASP A 360 -0.63 -3.08 -24.96
N GLU A 361 0.35 -2.82 -24.08
CA GLU A 361 1.69 -3.38 -24.19
C GLU A 361 1.79 -4.81 -23.63
N PHE A 362 1.23 -5.07 -22.43
CA PHE A 362 1.40 -6.35 -21.74
C PHE A 362 0.11 -7.19 -21.69
N ALA A 363 0.05 -8.20 -22.57
CA ALA A 363 -1.08 -9.12 -22.64
C ALA A 363 -1.03 -10.23 -21.57
N HIS A 364 -2.15 -10.38 -20.86
CA HIS A 364 -2.42 -11.30 -19.77
C HIS A 364 -3.67 -12.13 -20.10
N GLY A 365 -3.55 -13.00 -21.12
CA GLY A 365 -4.69 -13.70 -21.70
C GLY A 365 -5.48 -12.77 -22.62
N GLU A 366 -6.78 -12.64 -22.37
CA GLU A 366 -7.64 -11.71 -23.11
C GLU A 366 -7.58 -10.27 -22.57
N LEU A 367 -7.08 -10.10 -21.35
CA LEU A 367 -6.89 -8.81 -20.69
C LEU A 367 -5.45 -8.31 -20.86
N TYR A 368 -5.25 -7.05 -20.55
CA TYR A 368 -3.92 -6.42 -20.47
C TYR A 368 -3.70 -5.88 -19.07
N ASP A 369 -2.44 -5.81 -18.60
CA ASP A 369 -2.07 -5.17 -17.32
C ASP A 369 -2.89 -5.66 -16.11
N VAL A 370 -3.20 -6.97 -16.05
CA VAL A 370 -3.76 -7.59 -14.81
C VAL A 370 -2.82 -7.40 -13.61
N VAL A 371 -1.51 -7.42 -13.83
CA VAL A 371 -0.46 -7.01 -12.89
C VAL A 371 0.45 -5.97 -13.54
N GLY A 372 1.08 -5.13 -12.73
CA GLY A 372 2.01 -4.10 -13.18
C GLY A 372 1.33 -2.93 -13.89
N ASN A 373 2.18 -2.07 -14.46
CA ASN A 373 1.88 -0.77 -15.01
C ASN A 373 1.44 0.22 -13.91
N VAL A 374 0.25 0.04 -13.34
CA VAL A 374 -0.23 0.78 -12.17
C VAL A 374 -1.01 -0.15 -11.26
N TRP A 375 -1.03 0.16 -9.97
CA TRP A 375 -1.99 -0.44 -9.04
C TRP A 375 -3.42 -0.25 -9.55
N GLN A 376 -4.29 -1.23 -9.31
CA GLN A 376 -5.70 -1.16 -9.70
C GLN A 376 -6.58 -0.99 -8.47
N TRP A 377 -7.25 0.15 -8.37
CA TRP A 377 -8.26 0.36 -7.33
C TRP A 377 -9.38 -0.68 -7.44
N THR A 378 -9.76 -1.22 -6.28
CA THR A 378 -10.93 -2.07 -6.12
C THR A 378 -12.00 -1.35 -5.30
N ARG A 379 -13.25 -1.79 -5.42
CA ARG A 379 -14.32 -1.34 -4.51
C ARG A 379 -14.27 -2.01 -3.13
N THR A 380 -13.38 -2.96 -2.90
CA THR A 380 -13.34 -3.75 -1.67
C THR A 380 -12.58 -2.97 -0.59
N PRO A 381 -13.24 -2.57 0.52
CA PRO A 381 -12.52 -2.04 1.67
C PRO A 381 -11.63 -3.14 2.26
N ILE A 382 -10.48 -2.76 2.83
CA ILE A 382 -9.62 -3.73 3.50
C ILE A 382 -10.25 -4.16 4.84
N ASP A 383 -10.19 -5.47 5.09
CA ASP A 383 -10.59 -6.07 6.37
C ASP A 383 -9.79 -7.37 6.60
N ALA A 384 -9.82 -7.86 7.83
CA ALA A 384 -9.24 -9.12 8.26
C ALA A 384 -9.93 -10.33 7.61
N PHE A 385 -9.15 -11.32 7.21
CA PHE A 385 -9.70 -12.64 6.87
C PHE A 385 -10.02 -13.44 8.13
N SER A 386 -10.93 -14.41 8.01
CA SER A 386 -11.09 -15.42 9.05
C SER A 386 -9.75 -16.12 9.34
N GLY A 387 -9.30 -16.04 10.60
CA GLY A 387 -7.99 -16.56 11.02
C GLY A 387 -6.83 -15.54 10.98
N PHE A 388 -7.11 -14.27 10.65
CA PHE A 388 -6.17 -13.17 10.81
C PHE A 388 -5.62 -13.10 12.23
N ALA A 389 -4.32 -12.81 12.32
CA ALA A 389 -3.65 -12.50 13.58
C ALA A 389 -2.51 -11.54 13.27
N VAL A 390 -2.40 -10.48 14.07
CA VAL A 390 -1.30 -9.52 13.98
C VAL A 390 0.03 -10.19 14.25
N HIS A 391 1.10 -9.66 13.63
CA HIS A 391 2.44 -10.02 14.04
C HIS A 391 2.80 -9.26 15.34
N PRO A 392 3.27 -9.93 16.41
CA PRO A 392 3.42 -9.29 17.73
C PRO A 392 4.45 -8.14 17.80
N ILE A 393 5.35 -8.07 16.82
CA ILE A 393 6.36 -7.01 16.71
C ILE A 393 5.87 -5.84 15.82
N TYR A 394 4.76 -6.01 15.11
CA TYR A 394 4.18 -4.97 14.25
C TYR A 394 2.65 -5.12 14.22
N ASP A 395 2.01 -4.84 15.36
CA ASP A 395 0.60 -5.06 15.61
C ASP A 395 -0.34 -3.97 15.04
N ASP A 396 0.25 -2.83 14.69
CA ASP A 396 -0.41 -1.66 14.11
C ASP A 396 -0.21 -1.53 12.59
N PHE A 397 0.33 -2.54 11.90
CA PHE A 397 0.50 -2.48 10.44
C PHE A 397 -0.85 -2.49 9.69
N SER A 398 -1.72 -3.45 10.00
CA SER A 398 -2.99 -3.63 9.27
C SER A 398 -4.22 -3.15 10.02
N THR A 399 -4.25 -3.37 11.34
CA THR A 399 -5.46 -3.13 12.16
C THR A 399 -6.00 -1.70 12.09
N PRO A 400 -5.19 -0.62 12.00
CA PRO A 400 -5.72 0.73 11.87
C PRO A 400 -6.43 1.01 10.54
N THR A 401 -6.20 0.17 9.53
CA THR A 401 -6.79 0.32 8.19
C THR A 401 -8.15 -0.36 8.03
N PHE A 402 -8.55 -1.22 8.98
CA PHE A 402 -9.83 -1.94 8.97
C PHE A 402 -11.00 -1.04 9.44
N ASP A 403 -11.06 0.17 8.92
CA ASP A 403 -11.96 1.26 9.36
C ASP A 403 -13.05 1.59 8.34
N GLY A 404 -13.18 0.77 7.28
CA GLY A 404 -14.12 0.97 6.18
C GLY A 404 -13.81 2.19 5.30
N ARG A 405 -12.67 2.86 5.49
CA ARG A 405 -12.26 4.07 4.72
C ARG A 405 -11.04 3.83 3.84
N HIS A 406 -10.43 2.65 3.93
CA HIS A 406 -9.32 2.22 3.10
C HIS A 406 -9.79 1.20 2.07
N ASN A 407 -9.48 1.44 0.79
CA ASN A 407 -9.79 0.49 -0.27
C ASN A 407 -8.56 -0.27 -0.71
N LEU A 408 -8.74 -1.55 -1.00
CA LEU A 408 -7.69 -2.39 -1.54
C LEU A 408 -7.34 -1.96 -2.97
N MET A 409 -6.06 -2.00 -3.27
CA MET A 409 -5.51 -1.94 -4.61
C MET A 409 -4.74 -3.22 -4.92
N LYS A 410 -4.79 -3.68 -6.17
CA LYS A 410 -4.21 -4.98 -6.57
C LYS A 410 -3.28 -4.86 -7.78
N GLY A 411 -2.31 -5.78 -7.85
CA GLY A 411 -1.48 -6.02 -9.04
C GLY A 411 -0.12 -5.32 -9.11
N GLY A 412 0.19 -4.38 -8.22
CA GLY A 412 1.45 -3.63 -8.26
C GLY A 412 1.52 -2.61 -9.41
N SER A 413 2.35 -1.58 -9.22
CA SER A 413 2.72 -0.59 -10.23
C SER A 413 4.07 -0.90 -10.87
N PHE A 414 4.51 -0.04 -11.81
CA PHE A 414 5.84 -0.11 -12.42
C PHE A 414 7.00 -0.09 -11.40
N ILE A 415 6.81 0.54 -10.23
CA ILE A 415 7.84 0.68 -9.21
C ILE A 415 7.70 -0.30 -8.04
N SER A 416 6.51 -0.89 -7.86
CA SER A 416 6.25 -1.91 -6.83
C SER A 416 7.30 -3.01 -6.89
N ASN A 417 7.78 -3.42 -5.73
CA ASN A 417 8.82 -4.44 -5.62
C ASN A 417 8.68 -5.25 -4.32
N GLY A 418 9.35 -6.41 -4.25
CA GLY A 418 9.23 -7.28 -3.08
C GLY A 418 7.82 -7.81 -2.86
N ASN A 419 7.30 -7.69 -1.64
CA ASN A 419 5.97 -8.17 -1.31
C ASN A 419 4.90 -7.54 -2.22
N GLU A 420 5.01 -6.26 -2.58
CA GLU A 420 4.03 -5.52 -3.38
C GLU A 420 3.66 -6.18 -4.73
N ILE A 421 4.55 -7.02 -5.27
CA ILE A 421 4.37 -7.65 -6.59
C ILE A 421 3.82 -9.08 -6.52
N MET A 422 3.52 -9.58 -5.31
CA MET A 422 3.05 -10.95 -5.14
C MET A 422 1.54 -11.08 -5.35
N TYR A 423 1.12 -12.30 -5.68
CA TYR A 423 -0.29 -12.66 -5.88
C TYR A 423 -1.15 -12.41 -4.63
N HIS A 424 -0.61 -12.69 -3.44
CA HIS A 424 -1.34 -12.60 -2.18
C HIS A 424 -1.39 -11.19 -1.58
N SER A 425 -0.70 -10.23 -2.16
CA SER A 425 -0.46 -8.92 -1.56
C SER A 425 -1.71 -8.11 -1.41
N ARG A 426 -1.94 -7.57 -0.21
CA ARG A 426 -3.09 -6.74 0.13
C ARG A 426 -2.60 -5.41 0.67
N TYR A 427 -2.63 -4.41 -0.21
CA TYR A 427 -2.33 -3.03 0.13
C TYR A 427 -3.59 -2.20 0.02
N ALA A 428 -3.78 -1.30 0.99
CA ALA A 428 -4.92 -0.42 1.03
C ALA A 428 -4.50 0.97 1.46
N PHE A 429 -5.21 1.97 0.93
CA PHE A 429 -4.95 3.37 1.19
C PHE A 429 -6.28 4.10 1.33
N ARG A 430 -6.25 5.25 2.04
CA ARG A 430 -7.38 6.18 2.04
C ARG A 430 -7.73 6.55 0.61
N ARG A 431 -9.03 6.63 0.33
CA ARG A 431 -9.55 6.79 -1.03
C ARG A 431 -9.12 8.09 -1.71
N HIS A 432 -8.79 9.12 -0.94
CA HIS A 432 -8.34 10.42 -1.45
C HIS A 432 -6.84 10.49 -1.76
N PHE A 433 -6.03 9.53 -1.32
CA PHE A 433 -4.59 9.56 -1.57
C PHE A 433 -4.26 9.09 -2.99
N TYR A 434 -3.41 9.86 -3.66
CA TYR A 434 -2.75 9.43 -4.88
C TYR A 434 -1.70 8.38 -4.54
N GLN A 435 -1.61 7.36 -5.39
CA GLN A 435 -0.59 6.32 -5.45
C GLN A 435 -0.18 6.19 -6.92
N HIS A 436 0.75 5.31 -7.31
CA HIS A 436 0.89 4.94 -8.73
C HIS A 436 -0.24 3.99 -9.13
N ALA A 437 -1.47 4.50 -9.08
CA ALA A 437 -2.70 3.75 -9.17
C ALA A 437 -3.62 4.33 -10.25
N GLY A 438 -4.20 3.42 -11.01
CA GLY A 438 -5.31 3.69 -11.90
C GLY A 438 -6.41 2.69 -11.61
N PHE A 439 -7.20 2.37 -12.63
CA PHE A 439 -8.28 1.42 -12.48
C PHE A 439 -8.72 0.79 -13.80
N ARG A 440 -9.51 -0.26 -13.65
CA ARG A 440 -10.39 -0.80 -14.69
C ARG A 440 -11.80 -0.89 -14.12
N TYR A 441 -12.78 -1.03 -14.98
CA TYR A 441 -14.17 -1.13 -14.58
C TYR A 441 -14.79 -2.46 -15.01
N VAL A 442 -15.77 -2.92 -14.25
CA VAL A 442 -16.59 -4.10 -14.55
C VAL A 442 -18.03 -3.68 -14.77
N GLN A 443 -18.77 -4.43 -15.59
CA GLN A 443 -20.22 -4.37 -15.57
C GLN A 443 -20.72 -5.29 -14.47
N ASP A 444 -21.30 -4.70 -13.44
CA ASP A 444 -21.84 -5.42 -12.30
C ASP A 444 -23.00 -4.62 -11.70
N GLU A 445 -24.09 -5.33 -11.39
CA GLU A 445 -25.27 -4.77 -10.71
C GLU A 445 -25.20 -4.97 -9.18
N MET A 446 -24.14 -5.62 -8.68
CA MET A 446 -23.94 -5.84 -7.25
C MET A 446 -23.87 -4.50 -6.50
N PRO A 447 -24.66 -4.31 -5.43
CA PRO A 447 -24.66 -3.07 -4.65
C PRO A 447 -23.27 -2.77 -4.06
N GLU A 448 -23.01 -1.50 -3.74
CA GLU A 448 -21.81 -1.10 -3.00
C GLU A 448 -21.71 -1.89 -1.68
N PHE A 449 -20.50 -2.26 -1.28
CA PHE A 449 -20.28 -2.95 -0.01
C PHE A 449 -20.58 -1.95 1.12
N GLU A 450 -21.76 -2.05 1.73
CA GLU A 450 -22.03 -1.43 3.02
C GLU A 450 -21.26 -2.21 4.09
N SER A 451 -20.00 -1.84 4.36
CA SER A 451 -19.36 -2.24 5.61
C SER A 451 -19.90 -1.35 6.72
N ASP A 452 -21.07 -1.73 7.27
CA ASP A 452 -21.49 -1.21 8.56
C ASP A 452 -20.53 -1.79 9.61
N ASN A 453 -19.40 -1.11 9.86
CA ASN A 453 -18.59 -1.41 11.03
C ASN A 453 -19.32 -0.82 12.25
N ILE A 454 -20.34 -1.55 12.71
CA ILE A 454 -21.39 -1.12 13.65
C ILE A 454 -20.85 -0.68 15.04
N TYR A 455 -19.55 -0.85 15.29
CA TYR A 455 -18.90 -0.54 16.56
C TYR A 455 -18.06 0.76 16.56
N GLU A 456 -17.92 1.47 15.45
CA GLU A 456 -16.93 2.54 15.31
C GLU A 456 -17.52 3.96 15.32
N SER A 457 -18.20 4.33 16.40
CA SER A 457 -18.03 5.72 16.84
C SER A 457 -17.18 5.70 18.10
N ASP A 458 -16.25 6.65 18.23
CA ASP A 458 -15.47 6.84 19.47
C ASP A 458 -16.40 6.85 20.70
N ALA A 459 -17.61 7.39 20.53
CA ALA A 459 -18.65 7.37 21.55
C ALA A 459 -19.14 5.96 21.90
N LEU A 460 -19.42 5.10 20.92
CA LEU A 460 -19.86 3.71 21.17
C LEU A 460 -18.75 2.87 21.78
N VAL A 461 -17.51 2.92 21.25
CA VAL A 461 -16.38 2.20 21.83
C VAL A 461 -16.10 2.69 23.24
N SER A 462 -16.04 4.01 23.46
CA SER A 462 -15.87 4.59 24.79
C SER A 462 -17.00 4.18 25.73
N GLN A 463 -18.26 4.19 25.29
CA GLN A 463 -19.41 3.76 26.08
C GLN A 463 -19.33 2.27 26.42
N TYR A 464 -18.93 1.41 25.48
CA TYR A 464 -18.75 -0.02 25.76
C TYR A 464 -17.56 -0.27 26.69
N CYS A 465 -16.42 0.37 26.47
CA CYS A 465 -15.27 0.29 27.37
C CYS A 465 -15.63 0.79 28.77
N ASP A 466 -16.32 1.92 28.89
CA ASP A 466 -16.76 2.47 30.19
C ASP A 466 -17.85 1.59 30.82
N PHE A 467 -18.74 0.99 30.04
CA PHE A 467 -19.73 0.02 30.53
C PHE A 467 -19.09 -1.28 31.05
N HIS A 468 -18.04 -1.76 30.38
CA HIS A 468 -17.37 -3.02 30.74
C HIS A 468 -16.28 -2.85 31.81
N TYR A 469 -15.60 -1.70 31.84
CA TYR A 469 -14.41 -1.45 32.66
C TYR A 469 -14.50 -0.24 33.59
N GLY A 470 -15.51 0.63 33.43
CA GLY A 470 -15.79 1.77 34.30
C GLY A 470 -16.58 1.42 35.57
N GLU A 471 -17.18 2.43 36.20
CA GLU A 471 -18.02 2.26 37.39
C GLU A 471 -19.37 1.57 37.07
N THR A 472 -20.28 1.51 38.06
CA THR A 472 -21.59 0.84 37.89
C THR A 472 -22.51 1.71 37.02
N TYR A 473 -22.96 1.19 35.88
CA TYR A 473 -23.91 1.86 34.99
C TYR A 473 -25.23 1.10 34.91
N PHE A 474 -26.37 1.82 34.94
CA PHE A 474 -27.73 1.24 34.88
C PHE A 474 -27.98 0.12 35.91
N ASP A 475 -27.39 0.21 37.11
CA ASP A 475 -27.43 -0.83 38.15
C ASP A 475 -26.85 -2.20 37.70
N VAL A 476 -26.10 -2.24 36.59
CA VAL A 476 -25.35 -3.39 36.13
C VAL A 476 -23.94 -3.30 36.70
N ALA A 477 -23.55 -4.29 37.51
CA ALA A 477 -22.20 -4.36 38.07
C ALA A 477 -21.17 -4.57 36.96
N ASN A 478 -20.02 -3.89 37.07
CA ASN A 478 -18.86 -4.08 36.19
C ASN A 478 -18.55 -5.58 36.02
N PHE A 479 -18.63 -6.04 34.77
CA PHE A 479 -18.60 -7.46 34.45
C PHE A 479 -17.29 -8.12 34.84
N ALA A 480 -16.15 -7.51 34.50
CA ALA A 480 -14.82 -8.04 34.79
C ALA A 480 -14.59 -8.16 36.30
N LYS A 481 -14.95 -7.11 37.06
CA LYS A 481 -14.91 -7.12 38.52
C LYS A 481 -15.82 -8.21 39.09
N LYS A 482 -17.04 -8.36 38.57
CA LYS A 482 -17.98 -9.36 39.09
C LYS A 482 -17.52 -10.79 38.83
N CYS A 483 -16.96 -11.03 37.65
CA CYS A 483 -16.32 -12.30 37.31
C CYS A 483 -15.11 -12.59 38.21
N ALA A 484 -14.27 -11.59 38.47
CA ALA A 484 -13.13 -11.72 39.39
C ALA A 484 -13.58 -11.99 40.84
N GLU A 485 -14.62 -11.30 41.34
CA GLU A 485 -15.21 -11.55 42.66
C GLU A 485 -15.74 -12.98 42.78
N LEU A 486 -16.48 -13.44 41.77
CA LEU A 486 -16.99 -14.81 41.73
C LEU A 486 -15.86 -15.83 41.67
N ALA A 487 -14.88 -15.63 40.79
CA ALA A 487 -13.71 -16.51 40.68
C ALA A 487 -12.91 -16.54 41.99
N ALA A 488 -12.68 -15.39 42.62
CA ALA A 488 -11.99 -15.29 43.90
C ALA A 488 -12.75 -15.99 45.03
N HIS A 489 -14.09 -15.92 45.04
CA HIS A 489 -14.91 -16.65 46.00
C HIS A 489 -14.72 -18.17 45.89
N TYR A 490 -14.63 -18.71 44.68
CA TYR A 490 -14.40 -20.15 44.45
C TYR A 490 -12.93 -20.57 44.54
N ALA A 491 -11.99 -19.62 44.49
CA ALA A 491 -10.56 -19.91 44.53
C ALA A 491 -9.94 -19.90 45.95
N GLN A 492 -10.73 -19.64 47.00
CA GLN A 492 -10.23 -19.43 48.37
C GLN A 492 -9.44 -20.60 48.95
N ASP A 493 -9.78 -21.84 48.56
CA ASP A 493 -9.12 -23.07 49.04
C ASP A 493 -8.15 -23.68 48.01
N THR A 494 -7.89 -22.97 46.90
CA THR A 494 -6.99 -23.46 45.86
C THR A 494 -5.53 -23.25 46.28
N ALA A 495 -4.75 -24.34 46.28
CA ALA A 495 -3.33 -24.27 46.63
C ALA A 495 -2.57 -23.34 45.69
N MET A 496 -2.13 -22.19 46.22
CA MET A 496 -1.34 -21.21 45.45
C MET A 496 0.06 -21.77 45.16
N ARG A 497 0.41 -21.88 43.88
CA ARG A 497 1.79 -22.13 43.43
C ARG A 497 2.38 -20.81 42.95
N LYS A 498 3.71 -20.69 42.99
CA LYS A 498 4.41 -19.54 42.37
C LYS A 498 4.03 -19.50 40.89
N ALA A 499 3.51 -18.37 40.43
CA ALA A 499 3.30 -18.13 39.01
C ALA A 499 4.66 -18.23 38.29
N LEU A 500 4.66 -18.92 37.15
CA LEU A 500 5.85 -19.08 36.29
C LEU A 500 6.17 -17.78 35.58
#